data_AF-A0A3L7WR20-F1
#
_entry.id   AF-A0A3L7WR20-F1
#
_cell.length_a   1.000
_cell.length_b   1.000
_cell.length_c   1.000
_cell.angle_alpha   90.00
_cell.angle_beta   90.00
_cell.angle_gamma   90.00
#
_symmetry.space_group_name_H-M   'P 1'
#
loop_
_entity.id
_entity.type
_entity.pdbx_description
1 polymer ?
#
loop_
_entity_poly.entity_id
_entity_poly.type
_entity_poly.pdbx_seq_one_letter_code
_entity_poly.pdbx_strand_id
1 'polypeptide(L)'
;MDTQALIQDFLLVAKLAEARLDKSEIEVEILKAPHRPPSRLPAGKMAVYIFSYGDIVLKVGQAGPKSGARYTSQHYNATSAPSTLAASLLKGGGEIGVSDLTVESAGDWIKKNTDRINFLLKTEHGVPVLTLLEVFLQCKLKPRFEGFASQR
;
A
#
# COMPACT_ATOMS: atom_id res chain seq x y z
N MET A 1 8.35 -9.06 6.66
CA MET A 1 7.07 -9.52 6.06
C MET A 1 7.37 -10.55 4.99
N ASP A 2 6.78 -11.74 5.08
CA ASP A 2 6.94 -12.81 4.09
C ASP A 2 5.95 -12.61 2.93
N THR A 3 6.44 -12.07 1.81
CA THR A 3 5.60 -11.79 0.63
C THR A 3 5.17 -13.05 -0.10
N GLN A 4 5.91 -14.15 0.03
CA GLN A 4 5.57 -15.42 -0.61
C GLN A 4 4.36 -16.04 0.08
N ALA A 5 4.35 -16.06 1.41
CA ALA A 5 3.19 -16.50 2.18
C ALA A 5 1.94 -15.66 1.88
N LEU A 6 2.09 -14.33 1.83
CA LEU A 6 0.97 -13.44 1.47
C LEU A 6 0.38 -13.74 0.09
N ILE A 7 1.24 -14.01 -0.90
CA ILE A 7 0.79 -14.39 -2.25
C ILE A 7 0.07 -15.74 -2.21
N GLN A 8 0.63 -16.75 -1.56
CA GLN A 8 -0.01 -18.08 -1.50
C GLN A 8 -1.41 -17.99 -0.88
N ASP A 9 -1.54 -17.25 0.22
CA ASP A 9 -2.82 -17.09 0.89
C ASP A 9 -3.80 -16.25 0.05
N PHE A 10 -3.32 -15.24 -0.67
CA PHE A 10 -4.17 -14.49 -1.60
C PHE A 10 -4.66 -15.35 -2.77
N LEU A 11 -3.81 -16.21 -3.34
CA LEU A 11 -4.20 -17.11 -4.43
C LEU A 11 -5.32 -18.06 -4.01
N LEU A 12 -5.34 -18.50 -2.74
CA LEU A 12 -6.45 -19.27 -2.19
C LEU A 12 -7.75 -18.44 -2.16
N VAL A 13 -7.68 -17.19 -1.69
CA VAL A 13 -8.84 -16.28 -1.66
C VAL A 13 -9.34 -15.94 -3.07
N ALA A 14 -8.44 -15.67 -4.01
CA ALA A 14 -8.77 -15.42 -5.41
C ALA A 14 -9.48 -16.64 -6.04
N LYS A 15 -9.00 -17.85 -5.77
CA LYS A 15 -9.63 -19.09 -6.22
C LYS A 15 -11.05 -19.25 -5.67
N LEU A 16 -11.28 -18.93 -4.40
CA LEU A 16 -12.63 -18.95 -3.80
C LEU A 16 -13.58 -17.92 -4.41
N ALA A 17 -13.04 -16.80 -4.89
CA ALA A 17 -13.79 -15.77 -5.61
C ALA A 17 -13.91 -16.06 -7.12
N GLU A 18 -13.51 -17.24 -7.59
CA GLU A 18 -13.46 -17.64 -9.00
C GLU A 18 -12.59 -16.73 -9.89
N ALA A 19 -11.70 -15.94 -9.28
CA ALA A 19 -10.71 -15.15 -9.98
C ALA A 19 -9.52 -16.04 -10.38
N ARG A 20 -9.32 -16.24 -11.69
CA ARG A 20 -8.16 -16.95 -12.23
C ARG A 20 -6.94 -16.04 -12.18
N LEU A 21 -5.98 -16.41 -11.35
CA LEU A 21 -4.72 -15.70 -11.17
C LEU A 21 -3.64 -16.71 -10.79
N ASP A 22 -2.52 -16.69 -11.49
CA ASP A 22 -1.35 -17.50 -11.18
C ASP A 22 -0.31 -16.69 -10.41
N LYS A 23 0.53 -17.39 -9.62
CA LYS A 23 1.60 -16.76 -8.84
C LYS A 23 2.53 -15.90 -9.70
N SER A 24 2.86 -16.36 -10.92
CA SER A 24 3.75 -15.65 -11.85
C SER A 24 3.17 -14.35 -12.39
N GLU A 25 1.87 -14.11 -12.20
CA GLU A 25 1.18 -12.91 -12.66
C GLU A 25 1.21 -11.78 -11.61
N ILE A 26 1.70 -12.09 -10.40
CA ILE A 26 1.93 -11.14 -9.31
C ILE A 26 3.43 -10.84 -9.21
N GLU A 27 3.82 -9.67 -9.67
CA GLU A 27 5.18 -9.17 -9.48
C GLU A 27 5.31 -8.48 -8.11
N VAL A 28 6.43 -8.68 -7.42
CA VAL A 28 6.70 -8.06 -6.12
C VAL A 28 7.92 -7.16 -6.22
N GLU A 29 7.76 -5.90 -5.86
CA GLU A 29 8.85 -4.94 -5.69
C GLU A 29 8.96 -4.58 -4.21
N ILE A 30 10.16 -4.71 -3.64
CA ILE A 30 10.45 -4.36 -2.25
C ILE A 30 11.40 -3.16 -2.25
N LEU A 31 10.95 -2.07 -1.66
CA LEU A 31 11.69 -0.82 -1.50
C LEU A 31 11.97 -0.60 -0.01
N LYS A 32 13.21 -0.84 0.41
CA LYS A 32 13.61 -0.71 1.82
C LYS A 32 13.87 0.75 2.20
N ALA A 33 13.60 1.09 3.46
CA ALA A 33 13.99 2.37 4.04
C ALA A 33 15.54 2.53 4.05
N PRO A 34 16.11 3.70 3.69
CA PRO A 34 15.43 4.80 3.01
C PRO A 34 15.10 4.44 1.55
N HIS A 35 13.86 4.69 1.12
CA HIS A 35 13.42 4.38 -0.24
C HIS A 35 13.22 5.62 -1.11
N ARG A 36 13.22 5.37 -2.42
CA ARG A 36 12.77 6.35 -3.42
C ARG A 36 11.36 5.96 -3.89
N PRO A 37 10.41 6.91 -3.97
CA PRO A 37 9.11 6.63 -4.56
C PRO A 37 9.27 6.15 -6.02
N PRO A 38 8.45 5.20 -6.48
CA PRO A 38 8.40 4.85 -7.90
C PRO A 38 8.08 6.09 -8.75
N SER A 39 8.75 6.24 -9.89
CA SER A 39 8.54 7.37 -10.79
C SER A 39 7.26 7.24 -11.63
N ARG A 40 6.81 6.00 -11.87
CA ARG A 40 5.58 5.69 -12.61
C ARG A 40 5.02 4.33 -12.21
N LEU A 41 3.71 4.17 -12.34
CA LEU A 41 3.10 2.85 -12.42
C LEU A 41 3.43 2.25 -13.81
N PRO A 42 3.98 1.03 -13.91
CA PRO A 42 4.29 0.44 -15.21
C PRO A 42 3.05 0.33 -16.11
N ALA A 43 3.24 0.55 -17.42
CA ALA A 43 2.15 0.44 -18.38
C ALA A 43 1.55 -0.97 -18.37
N GLY A 44 0.22 -1.07 -18.44
CA GLY A 44 -0.49 -2.35 -18.36
C GLY A 44 -0.49 -2.99 -16.98
N LYS A 45 -0.05 -2.27 -15.93
CA LYS A 45 -0.09 -2.73 -14.53
C LYS A 45 -1.05 -1.92 -13.66
N MET A 46 -1.45 -2.54 -12.57
CA MET A 46 -2.08 -1.98 -11.38
C MET A 46 -1.28 -2.44 -10.17
N ALA A 47 -1.43 -1.78 -9.03
CA ALA A 47 -0.66 -2.13 -7.85
C ALA A 47 -1.48 -2.05 -6.56
N VAL A 48 -1.26 -3.01 -5.67
CA VAL A 48 -1.52 -2.84 -4.23
C VAL A 48 -0.19 -2.63 -3.55
N TYR A 49 -0.11 -1.62 -2.70
CA TYR A 49 1.12 -1.27 -2.01
C TYR A 49 0.93 -1.21 -0.50
N ILE A 50 1.98 -1.57 0.20
CA ILE A 50 2.05 -1.61 1.65
C ILE A 50 3.15 -0.66 2.09
N PHE A 51 2.89 0.16 3.10
CA PHE A 51 3.92 0.89 3.85
C PHE A 51 4.03 0.32 5.26
N SER A 52 5.25 0.05 5.72
CA SER A 52 5.53 -0.45 7.07
C SER A 52 6.66 0.31 7.75
N TYR A 53 6.58 0.42 9.07
CA TYR A 53 7.59 1.02 9.94
C TYR A 53 7.90 0.04 11.09
N GLY A 54 9.11 -0.51 11.10
CA GLY A 54 9.43 -1.67 11.93
C GLY A 54 8.48 -2.82 11.64
N ASP A 55 7.85 -3.37 12.69
CA ASP A 55 6.87 -4.45 12.59
C ASP A 55 5.43 -3.97 12.35
N ILE A 56 5.21 -2.65 12.27
CA ILE A 56 3.87 -2.07 12.13
C ILE A 56 3.58 -1.82 10.66
N VAL A 57 2.46 -2.37 10.16
CA VAL A 57 1.92 -1.97 8.87
C VAL A 57 1.14 -0.68 9.04
N LEU A 58 1.54 0.37 8.33
CA LEU A 58 0.93 1.69 8.43
C LEU A 58 -0.27 1.79 7.51
N LYS A 59 -0.11 1.37 6.26
CA LYS A 59 -1.09 1.59 5.20
C LYS A 59 -1.07 0.48 4.15
N VAL A 60 -2.24 0.14 3.62
CA VAL A 60 -2.41 -0.73 2.46
C VAL A 60 -3.36 -0.05 1.49
N GLY A 61 -2.85 0.38 0.34
CA GLY A 61 -3.64 1.09 -0.67
C GLY A 61 -3.47 0.51 -2.07
N GLN A 62 -4.40 0.82 -2.97
CA GLN A 62 -4.33 0.44 -4.38
C GLN A 62 -4.20 1.62 -5.36
N ALA A 63 -3.59 1.34 -6.51
CA ALA A 63 -3.54 2.19 -7.69
C ALA A 63 -3.92 1.38 -8.94
N GLY A 64 -5.00 1.78 -9.60
CA GLY A 64 -5.42 1.25 -10.89
C GLY A 64 -4.88 2.08 -12.06
N PRO A 65 -5.32 1.82 -13.30
CA PRO A 65 -4.78 2.44 -14.51
C PRO A 65 -4.92 3.96 -14.55
N LYS A 66 -5.95 4.49 -13.88
CA LYS A 66 -6.29 5.92 -13.84
C LYS A 66 -5.83 6.63 -12.57
N SER A 67 -5.12 5.95 -11.66
CA SER A 67 -4.73 6.48 -10.36
C SER A 67 -3.24 6.38 -10.06
N GLY A 68 -2.40 6.52 -11.09
CA GLY A 68 -0.94 6.45 -10.98
C GLY A 68 -0.33 7.40 -9.93
N ALA A 69 -0.94 8.56 -9.67
CA ALA A 69 -0.47 9.49 -8.63
C ALA A 69 -0.54 8.87 -7.21
N ARG A 70 -1.49 7.97 -6.93
CA ARG A 70 -1.54 7.21 -5.67
C ARG A 70 -0.32 6.32 -5.51
N TYR A 71 0.18 5.77 -6.60
CA TYR A 71 1.37 4.93 -6.61
C TYR A 71 2.67 5.74 -6.47
N THR A 72 2.76 6.92 -7.08
CA THR A 72 4.04 7.63 -7.21
C THR A 72 4.26 8.72 -6.17
N SER A 73 3.27 9.57 -5.89
CA SER A 73 3.52 10.83 -5.17
C SER A 73 2.53 11.16 -4.04
N GLN A 74 1.25 10.79 -4.14
CA GLN A 74 0.23 11.28 -3.22
C GLN A 74 0.50 10.90 -1.76
N HIS A 75 1.00 9.69 -1.48
CA HIS A 75 1.26 9.27 -0.09
C HIS A 75 2.38 10.06 0.60
N TYR A 76 3.20 10.79 -0.15
CA TYR A 76 4.29 11.62 0.38
C TYR A 76 3.89 13.09 0.54
N ASN A 77 2.69 13.48 0.12
CA ASN A 77 2.21 14.86 0.24
C ASN A 77 0.91 14.88 1.08
N ALA A 78 1.00 15.44 2.28
CA ALA A 78 -0.12 15.50 3.22
C ALA A 78 -1.33 16.29 2.69
N THR A 79 -1.14 17.20 1.74
CA THR A 79 -2.23 18.02 1.17
C THR A 79 -2.92 17.37 -0.02
N SER A 80 -2.41 16.24 -0.54
CA SER A 80 -2.98 15.60 -1.73
C SER A 80 -4.35 14.96 -1.49
N ALA A 81 -4.55 14.32 -0.34
CA ALA A 81 -5.84 13.79 0.10
C ALA A 81 -5.82 13.45 1.60
N PRO A 82 -6.97 13.46 2.29
CA PRO A 82 -7.05 13.13 3.73
C PRO A 82 -6.57 11.72 4.08
N SER A 83 -6.71 10.76 3.16
CA SER A 83 -6.32 9.37 3.37
C SER A 83 -4.87 9.05 2.96
N THR A 84 -4.07 10.05 2.62
CA THR A 84 -2.64 9.86 2.34
C THR A 84 -1.90 9.38 3.59
N LEU A 85 -0.74 8.72 3.39
CA LEU A 85 0.04 8.26 4.53
C LEU A 85 0.62 9.46 5.29
N ALA A 86 1.09 10.48 4.57
CA ALA A 86 1.54 11.74 5.14
C ALA A 86 0.44 12.40 6.02
N ALA A 87 -0.78 12.57 5.51
CA ALA A 87 -1.88 13.13 6.32
C ALA A 87 -2.21 12.25 7.55
N SER A 88 -2.16 10.92 7.39
CA SER A 88 -2.44 9.99 8.48
C SER A 88 -1.38 10.05 9.58
N LEU A 89 -0.11 10.18 9.22
CA LEU A 89 1.00 10.34 10.16
C LEU A 89 0.92 11.66 10.93
N LEU A 90 0.52 12.76 10.29
CA LEU A 90 0.31 14.03 11.00
C LEU A 90 -0.80 13.91 12.05
N LYS A 91 -1.86 13.15 11.75
CA LYS A 91 -3.00 12.99 12.66
C LYS A 91 -2.75 11.96 13.77
N GLY A 92 -2.07 10.86 13.47
CA GLY A 92 -2.00 9.68 14.34
C GLY A 92 -0.59 9.12 14.55
N GLY A 93 0.46 9.78 14.07
CA GLY A 93 1.84 9.33 14.21
C GLY A 93 2.28 9.18 15.66
N GLY A 94 1.78 10.03 16.57
CA GLY A 94 2.12 9.96 17.99
C GLY A 94 1.79 8.62 18.64
N GLU A 95 0.74 7.93 18.15
CA GLU A 95 0.30 6.63 18.65
C GLU A 95 1.29 5.48 18.33
N ILE A 96 2.23 5.73 17.41
CA ILE A 96 3.29 4.79 17.00
C ILE A 96 4.69 5.37 17.25
N GLY A 97 4.79 6.38 18.13
CA GLY A 97 6.06 7.00 18.50
C GLY A 97 6.67 7.92 17.43
N VAL A 98 5.85 8.43 16.51
CA VAL A 98 6.27 9.39 15.47
C VAL A 98 5.70 10.76 15.80
N SER A 99 6.53 11.65 16.34
CA SER A 99 6.17 13.02 16.70
C SER A 99 6.79 14.06 15.78
N ASP A 100 6.38 15.32 15.95
CA ASP A 100 7.03 16.51 15.38
C ASP A 100 7.08 16.55 13.83
N LEU A 101 6.19 15.80 13.18
CA LEU A 101 6.00 15.89 11.74
C LEU A 101 5.18 17.13 11.38
N THR A 102 5.59 17.78 10.30
CA THR A 102 4.87 18.89 9.66
C THR A 102 4.42 18.47 8.27
N VAL A 103 3.55 19.28 7.65
CA VAL A 103 3.10 19.05 6.27
C VAL A 103 4.28 18.92 5.30
N GLU A 104 5.34 19.68 5.55
CA GLU A 104 6.55 19.74 4.72
C GLU A 104 7.49 18.55 4.99
N SER A 105 7.60 18.08 6.25
CA SER A 105 8.56 17.06 6.63
C SER A 105 8.03 15.62 6.56
N ALA A 106 6.70 15.42 6.60
CA ALA A 106 6.08 14.09 6.61
C ALA A 106 6.49 13.24 5.39
N GLY A 107 6.56 13.84 4.20
CA GLY A 107 6.95 13.14 2.98
C GLY A 107 8.37 12.58 3.03
N ASP A 108 9.31 13.36 3.56
CA ASP A 108 10.70 12.94 3.69
C ASP A 108 10.89 11.94 4.82
N TRP A 109 10.11 12.07 5.90
CA TRP A 109 10.07 11.07 6.94
C TRP A 109 9.63 9.70 6.40
N ILE A 110 8.57 9.65 5.57
CA ILE A 110 8.10 8.39 4.96
C ILE A 110 9.22 7.75 4.15
N LYS A 111 9.87 8.52 3.26
CA LYS A 111 10.98 8.02 2.43
C LYS A 111 12.14 7.50 3.28
N LYS A 112 12.45 8.15 4.40
CA LYS A 112 13.59 7.79 5.24
C LYS A 112 13.33 6.56 6.12
N ASN A 113 12.10 6.36 6.56
CA ASN A 113 11.81 5.44 7.68
C ASN A 113 10.89 4.27 7.33
N THR A 114 10.20 4.29 6.19
CA THR A 114 9.24 3.23 5.86
C THR A 114 9.78 2.29 4.80
N ASP A 115 9.54 1.00 4.99
CA ASP A 115 9.62 0.04 3.91
C ASP A 115 8.34 0.13 3.07
N ARG A 116 8.47 -0.08 1.77
CA ARG A 116 7.35 -0.18 0.84
C ARG A 116 7.41 -1.49 0.05
N ILE A 117 6.29 -2.19 -0.03
CA ILE A 117 6.14 -3.38 -0.87
C ILE A 117 5.05 -3.11 -1.89
N ASN A 118 5.31 -3.33 -3.17
CA ASN A 118 4.33 -3.21 -4.24
C ASN A 118 4.05 -4.60 -4.81
N PHE A 119 2.77 -5.00 -4.84
CA PHE A 119 2.25 -6.15 -5.57
C PHE A 119 1.65 -5.64 -6.88
N LEU A 120 2.30 -5.95 -8.00
CA LEU A 120 1.96 -5.48 -9.33
C LEU A 120 1.18 -6.57 -10.07
N LEU A 121 -0.03 -6.21 -10.49
CA LEU A 121 -0.95 -7.06 -11.27
C LEU A 121 -1.08 -6.50 -12.68
N LYS A 122 -1.29 -7.36 -13.67
CA LYS A 122 -1.68 -6.88 -15.01
C LYS A 122 -3.09 -6.31 -14.98
N THR A 123 -3.36 -5.30 -15.81
CA THR A 123 -4.68 -4.67 -15.93
C THR A 123 -5.78 -5.63 -16.39
N GLU A 124 -5.42 -6.72 -17.07
CA GLU A 124 -6.35 -7.75 -17.56
C GLU A 124 -7.11 -8.49 -16.46
N HIS A 125 -6.57 -8.57 -15.24
CA HIS A 125 -7.29 -9.15 -14.10
C HIS A 125 -8.42 -8.26 -13.56
N GLY A 126 -8.44 -6.98 -13.96
CA GLY A 126 -9.51 -6.04 -13.63
C GLY A 126 -9.49 -5.51 -12.18
N VAL A 127 -10.19 -4.40 -11.99
CA VAL A 127 -10.32 -3.69 -10.70
C VAL A 127 -10.91 -4.56 -9.58
N PRO A 128 -11.84 -5.50 -9.82
CA PRO A 128 -12.33 -6.39 -8.77
C PRO A 128 -11.22 -7.22 -8.11
N VAL A 129 -10.31 -7.83 -8.89
CA VAL A 129 -9.19 -8.62 -8.34
C VAL A 129 -8.19 -7.73 -7.61
N LEU A 130 -7.91 -6.53 -8.13
CA LEU A 130 -7.08 -5.53 -7.46
C LEU A 130 -7.65 -5.14 -6.08
N THR A 131 -8.96 -4.89 -6.03
CA THR A 131 -9.67 -4.55 -4.78
C THR A 131 -9.70 -5.73 -3.82
N LEU A 132 -9.90 -6.94 -4.33
CA LEU A 132 -9.85 -8.16 -3.51
C LEU A 132 -8.48 -8.32 -2.84
N LEU A 133 -7.38 -8.07 -3.56
CA LEU A 133 -6.03 -8.10 -3.00
C LEU A 133 -5.83 -7.05 -1.92
N GLU A 134 -6.28 -5.81 -2.15
CA GLU A 134 -6.20 -4.73 -1.16
C GLU A 134 -6.94 -5.11 0.13
N VAL A 135 -8.21 -5.51 0.02
CA VAL A 135 -9.04 -5.86 1.18
C VAL A 135 -8.50 -7.09 1.90
N PHE A 136 -8.06 -8.12 1.17
CA PHE A 136 -7.40 -9.29 1.76
C PHE A 136 -6.18 -8.88 2.60
N LEU A 137 -5.29 -8.04 2.06
CA LEU A 137 -4.12 -7.55 2.76
C LEU A 137 -4.49 -6.67 3.96
N GLN A 138 -5.53 -5.84 3.86
CA GLN A 138 -6.04 -5.06 4.98
C GLN A 138 -6.55 -5.96 6.12
N CYS A 139 -7.36 -6.98 5.82
CA CYS A 139 -7.84 -7.93 6.82
C CYS A 139 -6.69 -8.69 7.49
N LYS A 140 -5.70 -9.11 6.69
CA LYS A 140 -4.58 -9.92 7.17
C LYS A 140 -3.56 -9.14 7.98
N LEU A 141 -3.24 -7.92 7.54
CA LEU A 141 -2.13 -7.13 8.08
C LEU A 141 -2.59 -6.03 9.06
N LYS A 142 -3.89 -5.75 9.13
CA LYS A 142 -4.50 -4.79 10.06
C LYS A 142 -3.76 -3.44 10.10
N PRO A 143 -3.61 -2.77 8.94
CA PRO A 143 -2.85 -1.52 8.86
C PRO A 143 -3.40 -0.45 9.78
N ARG A 144 -2.49 0.29 10.45
CA ARG A 144 -2.84 1.26 11.49
C ARG A 144 -3.76 2.38 11.00
N PHE A 145 -3.60 2.79 9.75
CA PHE A 145 -4.27 3.97 9.19
C PHE A 145 -5.31 3.63 8.11
N GLU A 146 -5.85 2.40 8.08
CA GLU A 146 -7.03 2.08 7.24
C GLU A 146 -8.33 2.04 8.04
N GLY A 147 -9.42 2.35 7.34
CA GLY A 147 -10.75 2.47 7.93
C GLY A 147 -10.93 3.74 8.76
N PHE A 148 -12.13 4.29 8.73
CA PHE A 148 -12.51 5.38 9.63
C PHE A 148 -12.74 4.84 11.04
N ALA A 149 -12.62 5.69 12.07
CA ALA A 149 -12.92 5.30 13.45
C ALA A 149 -14.35 4.76 13.62
N SER A 150 -15.29 5.19 12.77
CA SER A 150 -16.68 4.69 12.74
C SER A 150 -16.84 3.29 12.13
N GLN A 151 -15.78 2.70 11.57
CA GLN A 151 -15.79 1.41 10.88
C GLN A 151 -14.96 0.35 11.62
N ARG A 152 -14.41 0.68 12.79
CA ARG A 152 -13.57 -0.20 13.61
C ARG A 152 -14.32 -0.66 14.85
#